data_AF-A0A6A1PYV0-F1
#
_entry.id   AF-A0A6A1PYV0-F1
#
_cell.length_a   1.000
_cell.length_b   1.000
_cell.length_c   1.000
_cell.angle_alpha   90.00
_cell.angle_beta   90.00
_cell.angle_gamma   90.00
#
_symmetry.space_group_name_H-M   'P 1'
#
loop_
_entity.id
_entity.type
_entity.pdbx_description
1 polymer ?
#
loop_
_entity_poly.entity_id
_entity_poly.type
_entity_poly.pdbx_seq_one_letter_code
_entity_poly.pdbx_strand_id
1 'polypeptide(L)'
;MERDAQFTQRKAERATLRSHFRDKYRLPKNETDESQIQMAGGDVELPRELAKMIEEDTEEEEERASVLGQLASLPGLDLGSLKDKAQTTLGDLKQSAEKCHIM
;
A
#
# COMPACT_ATOMS: atom_id res chain seq x y z
N MET A 1 17.37 29.80 -19.30
CA MET A 1 16.31 29.96 -18.30
C MET A 1 15.38 28.75 -18.23
N GLU A 2 14.60 28.42 -19.26
CA GLU A 2 13.73 27.21 -19.23
C GLU A 2 14.51 25.89 -19.05
N ARG A 3 15.65 25.75 -19.73
CA ARG A 3 16.52 24.57 -19.56
C ARG A 3 17.04 24.43 -18.13
N ASP A 4 17.44 25.54 -17.53
CA ASP A 4 18.02 25.57 -16.19
C ASP A 4 16.97 25.20 -15.14
N ALA A 5 15.73 25.67 -15.32
CA ALA A 5 14.59 25.28 -14.49
C ALA A 5 14.32 23.77 -14.58
N GLN A 6 14.32 23.20 -15.79
CA GLN A 6 14.16 21.75 -16.00
C GLN A 6 15.29 20.93 -15.37
N PHE A 7 16.54 21.42 -15.44
CA PHE A 7 17.67 20.75 -14.80
C PHE A 7 17.58 20.80 -13.27
N THR A 8 17.17 21.92 -12.70
CA THR A 8 16.95 22.07 -11.26
C THR A 8 15.84 21.15 -10.78
N GLN A 9 14.72 21.08 -11.51
CA GLN A 9 13.62 20.18 -11.23
C GLN A 9 14.05 18.70 -11.25
N ARG A 10 14.71 18.24 -12.32
CA ARG A 10 15.19 16.85 -12.43
C ARG A 10 16.24 16.48 -11.38
N LYS A 11 17.05 17.45 -10.94
CA LYS A 11 18.01 17.25 -9.84
C LYS A 11 17.30 17.06 -8.51
N ALA A 12 16.28 17.88 -8.25
CA ALA A 12 15.46 17.76 -7.07
C ALA A 12 14.65 16.45 -7.06
N GLU A 13 14.02 16.04 -8.16
CA GLU A 13 13.32 14.74 -8.28
C GLU A 13 14.26 13.58 -7.92
N ARG A 14 15.48 13.60 -8.45
CA ARG A 14 16.49 12.57 -8.14
C ARG A 14 16.94 12.62 -6.68
N ALA A 15 16.99 13.80 -6.07
CA ALA A 15 17.34 13.97 -4.67
C ALA A 15 16.21 13.48 -3.74
N THR A 16 14.94 13.73 -4.09
CA THR A 16 13.77 13.17 -3.41
C THR A 16 13.81 11.64 -3.42
N LEU A 17 14.10 11.03 -4.58
CA LEU A 17 14.24 9.58 -4.70
C LEU A 17 15.35 9.01 -3.80
N ARG A 18 16.52 9.65 -3.82
CA ARG A 18 17.63 9.27 -2.96
C ARG A 18 17.31 9.40 -1.48
N SER A 19 16.49 10.37 -1.09
CA SER A 19 16.07 10.57 0.30
C SER A 19 15.10 9.46 0.72
N HIS A 20 14.13 9.13 -0.13
CA HIS A 20 13.17 8.06 0.14
C HIS A 20 13.84 6.69 0.33
N PHE A 21 14.82 6.33 -0.51
CA PHE A 21 15.57 5.08 -0.33
C PHE A 21 16.42 5.08 0.96
N ARG A 22 16.94 6.24 1.38
CA ARG A 22 17.65 6.33 2.65
C ARG A 22 16.74 6.05 3.83
N ASP A 23 15.54 6.63 3.82
CA ASP A 23 14.54 6.38 4.85
C ASP A 23 14.11 4.90 4.87
N LYS A 24 13.86 4.31 3.69
CA LYS A 24 13.51 2.88 3.54
C LYS A 24 14.53 1.94 4.18
N TYR A 25 15.83 2.23 4.00
CA TYR A 25 16.92 1.40 4.53
C TYR A 25 17.55 1.95 5.82
N ARG A 26 16.94 2.96 6.46
CA ARG A 26 17.45 3.62 7.69
C ARG A 26 18.89 4.11 7.57
N LEU A 27 19.25 4.61 6.40
CA LEU A 27 20.56 5.21 6.14
C LEU A 27 20.59 6.67 6.63
N PRO A 28 21.76 7.19 7.00
CA PRO A 28 21.91 8.59 7.36
C PRO A 28 21.46 9.52 6.23
N LYS A 29 20.82 10.63 6.62
CA LYS A 29 20.44 11.72 5.71
C LYS A 29 21.65 12.35 5.05
N ASN A 30 21.42 12.99 3.91
CA ASN A 30 22.46 13.62 3.12
C ASN A 30 22.12 15.09 2.83
N GLU A 31 22.90 16.00 3.41
CA GLU A 31 22.76 17.45 3.28
C GLU A 31 22.79 17.93 1.81
N THR A 32 23.53 17.22 0.94
CA THR A 32 23.57 17.58 -0.49
C THR A 32 22.26 17.31 -1.21
N ASP A 33 21.50 16.31 -0.73
CA ASP A 33 20.22 15.95 -1.30
C ASP A 33 19.14 16.94 -0.82
N GLU A 34 19.18 17.32 0.46
CA GLU A 34 18.29 18.34 1.02
C GLU A 34 18.46 19.71 0.33
N SER A 35 19.70 20.14 0.11
CA SER A 35 19.97 21.39 -0.63
C SER A 35 19.49 21.35 -2.07
N GLN A 36 19.58 20.19 -2.76
CA GLN A 36 19.06 20.04 -4.12
C GLN A 36 17.53 20.14 -4.20
N ILE A 37 16.82 19.64 -3.19
CA ILE A 37 15.36 19.75 -3.08
C ILE A 37 14.95 21.20 -2.79
N GLN A 38 15.65 21.87 -1.86
CA GLN A 38 15.38 23.27 -1.49
C GLN A 38 15.61 24.23 -2.67
N MET A 39 16.63 23.99 -3.50
CA MET A 39 16.90 24.80 -4.70
C MET A 39 15.76 24.79 -5.74
N ALA A 40 14.89 23.78 -5.73
CA ALA A 40 13.75 23.68 -6.63
C ALA A 40 12.45 24.28 -6.05
N GLY A 41 12.48 24.86 -4.84
CA GLY A 41 11.30 25.45 -4.20
C GLY A 41 10.67 24.60 -3.10
N GLY A 42 11.37 23.59 -2.60
CA GLY A 42 11.09 22.97 -1.30
C GLY A 42 10.14 21.77 -1.30
N ASP A 43 9.26 21.62 -2.29
CA ASP A 43 8.41 20.43 -2.41
C ASP A 43 8.43 19.90 -3.84
N VAL A 44 9.37 18.99 -4.10
CA VAL A 44 9.40 18.22 -5.35
C VAL A 44 8.82 16.86 -5.05
N GLU A 45 7.55 16.71 -5.42
CA GLU A 45 6.80 15.47 -5.30
C GLU A 45 7.52 14.32 -6.01
N LEU A 46 7.39 13.12 -5.44
CA LEU A 46 7.92 11.91 -6.05
C LEU A 46 7.29 11.74 -7.44
N PRO A 47 8.06 11.34 -8.47
CA PRO A 47 7.48 11.05 -9.78
C PRO A 47 6.27 10.10 -9.67
N ARG A 48 5.17 10.43 -10.36
CA ARG A 48 3.87 9.74 -10.23
C ARG A 48 3.96 8.22 -10.37
N GLU A 49 4.82 7.73 -11.27
CA GLU A 49 5.03 6.30 -11.48
C GLU A 49 5.58 5.60 -10.23
N LEU A 50 6.46 6.28 -9.49
CA LEU A 50 7.06 5.76 -8.27
C LEU A 50 6.12 5.92 -7.07
N ALA A 51 5.33 7.00 -7.04
CA ALA A 51 4.26 7.15 -6.05
C ALA A 51 3.23 6.00 -6.18
N LYS A 52 2.83 5.66 -7.40
CA LYS A 52 1.90 4.56 -7.70
C LYS A 52 2.44 3.19 -7.26
N MET A 53 3.72 2.91 -7.51
CA MET A 53 4.34 1.65 -7.08
C MET A 53 4.37 1.51 -5.55
N ILE A 54 4.57 2.61 -4.82
CA ILE A 54 4.54 2.61 -3.35
C ILE A 54 3.12 2.39 -2.84
N GLU A 55 2.12 3.04 -3.44
CA GLU A 55 0.70 2.89 -3.07
C GLU A 55 0.24 1.44 -3.23
N GLU A 56 0.57 0.80 -4.36
CA GLU A 56 0.27 -0.62 -4.63
C GLU A 56 0.95 -1.55 -3.59
N ASP A 57 2.25 -1.36 -3.31
CA ASP A 57 2.98 -2.14 -2.30
C ASP A 57 2.37 -1.95 -0.88
N THR A 58 1.88 -0.75 -0.54
CA THR A 58 1.25 -0.50 0.76
C THR A 58 -0.11 -1.17 0.90
N GLU A 59 -0.93 -1.18 -0.17
CA GLU A 59 -2.23 -1.86 -0.15
C GLU A 59 -2.05 -3.37 0.03
N GLU A 60 -1.10 -3.99 -0.68
CA GLU A 60 -0.82 -5.42 -0.54
C GLU A 60 -0.28 -5.79 0.87
N GLU A 61 0.59 -4.95 1.44
CA GLU A 61 1.09 -5.14 2.81
C GLU A 61 -0.01 -4.93 3.86
N GLU A 62 -0.91 -3.97 3.68
CA GLU A 62 -2.06 -3.75 4.57
C GLU A 62 -3.06 -4.91 4.52
N GLU A 63 -3.36 -5.44 3.33
CA GLU A 63 -4.21 -6.62 3.18
C GLU A 63 -3.60 -7.85 3.86
N ARG A 64 -2.28 -8.02 3.77
CA ARG A 64 -1.54 -9.09 4.46
C ARG A 64 -1.46 -8.88 5.98
N ALA A 65 -1.29 -7.65 6.43
CA ALA A 65 -1.24 -7.31 7.85
C ALA A 65 -2.63 -7.40 8.52
N SER A 66 -3.71 -7.27 7.75
CA SER A 66 -5.08 -7.46 8.22
C SER A 66 -5.30 -8.88 8.78
N VAL A 67 -6.19 -9.00 9.77
CA VAL A 67 -6.52 -10.27 10.43
C VAL A 67 -6.93 -11.35 9.40
N LEU A 68 -7.62 -10.95 8.33
CA LEU A 68 -8.02 -11.87 7.27
C LEU A 68 -6.82 -12.36 6.43
N GLY A 69 -5.87 -11.48 6.10
CA GLY A 69 -4.64 -11.84 5.40
C GLY A 69 -3.70 -12.71 6.25
N GLN A 70 -3.66 -12.46 7.56
CA GLN A 70 -2.95 -13.32 8.51
C GLN A 70 -3.55 -14.72 8.60
N LEU A 71 -4.88 -14.84 8.60
CA LEU A 71 -5.58 -16.13 8.55
C LEU A 71 -5.34 -16.85 7.21
N ALA A 72 -5.34 -16.12 6.09
CA ALA A 72 -5.02 -16.66 4.77
C ALA A 72 -3.59 -17.24 4.67
N SER A 73 -2.68 -16.76 5.52
CA SER A 73 -1.28 -17.19 5.55
C SER A 73 -1.03 -18.44 6.40
N LEU A 74 -2.05 -18.94 7.13
CA LEU A 74 -1.91 -20.12 7.99
C LEU A 74 -1.92 -21.42 7.15
N PRO A 75 -0.89 -22.28 7.29
CA PRO A 75 -0.87 -23.56 6.59
C PRO A 75 -2.04 -24.44 7.06
N GLY A 76 -2.86 -24.89 6.11
CA GLY A 76 -4.03 -25.74 6.37
C GLY A 76 -5.36 -25.00 6.55
N LEU A 77 -5.38 -23.66 6.46
CA LEU A 77 -6.63 -22.88 6.48
C LEU A 77 -7.04 -22.52 5.04
N ASP A 78 -7.97 -23.27 4.47
CA ASP A 78 -8.58 -22.94 3.17
C ASP A 78 -9.79 -22.01 3.37
N LEU A 79 -9.58 -20.72 3.10
CA LEU A 79 -10.64 -19.71 3.15
C LEU A 79 -11.78 -19.99 2.14
N GLY A 80 -11.47 -20.70 1.03
CA GLY A 80 -12.47 -21.13 0.06
C GLY A 80 -13.47 -22.10 0.70
N SER A 81 -12.98 -23.19 1.29
CA SER A 81 -13.82 -24.15 2.00
C SER A 81 -14.60 -23.53 3.17
N LEU A 82 -14.00 -22.59 3.90
CA LEU A 82 -14.69 -21.89 5.00
C LEU A 82 -15.84 -21.01 4.47
N LYS A 83 -15.62 -20.30 3.37
CA LYS A 83 -16.65 -19.48 2.71
C LYS A 83 -17.80 -20.34 2.21
N ASP A 84 -17.50 -21.47 1.55
CA ASP A 84 -18.53 -22.38 1.05
C ASP A 84 -19.36 -22.96 2.20
N LYS A 85 -18.72 -23.41 3.29
CA LYS A 85 -19.41 -23.90 4.50
C LYS A 85 -20.24 -22.81 5.19
N ALA A 86 -19.76 -21.58 5.23
CA ALA A 86 -20.51 -20.44 5.78
C ALA A 86 -21.73 -20.12 4.90
N GLN A 87 -21.58 -20.19 3.58
CA GLN A 87 -22.66 -19.90 2.64
C GLN A 87 -23.74 -20.99 2.66
N THR A 88 -23.36 -22.27 2.79
CA THR A 88 -24.32 -23.36 2.96
C THR A 88 -25.05 -23.26 4.29
N THR A 89 -24.35 -23.04 5.41
CA THR A 89 -24.97 -22.90 6.74
C THR A 89 -25.90 -21.70 6.84
N LEU A 90 -25.57 -20.57 6.20
CA LEU A 90 -26.48 -19.43 6.10
C LEU A 90 -27.73 -19.76 5.29
N GLY A 91 -27.57 -20.49 4.18
CA GLY A 91 -28.69 -20.98 3.35
C GLY A 91 -29.61 -21.91 4.15
N ASP A 92 -29.04 -22.85 4.89
CA ASP A 92 -29.76 -23.79 5.73
C ASP A 92 -30.49 -23.08 6.89
N LEU A 93 -29.83 -22.10 7.52
CA LEU A 93 -30.43 -21.28 8.57
C LEU A 93 -31.59 -20.44 8.04
N LYS A 94 -31.44 -19.84 6.85
CA LYS A 94 -32.52 -19.09 6.20
C LYS A 94 -33.71 -19.99 5.90
N GLN A 95 -33.47 -21.18 5.36
CA GLN A 95 -34.53 -22.14 5.07
C GLN A 95 -35.18 -22.70 6.34
N SER A 96 -34.44 -22.83 7.43
CA SER A 96 -34.95 -23.21 8.75
C SER A 96 -35.79 -22.09 9.38
N ALA A 97 -35.35 -20.83 9.28
CA ALA A 97 -36.07 -19.67 9.74
C ALA A 97 -37.39 -19.46 8.97
N GLU A 98 -37.40 -19.66 7.65
CA GLU A 98 -38.61 -19.60 6.81
C GLU A 98 -39.63 -20.72 7.17
N LYS A 99 -39.16 -21.86 7.68
CA LYS A 99 -40.02 -22.94 8.16
C LYS A 99 -40.46 -22.76 9.61
N CYS A 100 -39.80 -21.89 10.37
CA CYS A 100 -40.17 -21.54 11.74
C CYS A 100 -41.36 -20.57 11.72
N HIS A 101 -42.57 -21.11 11.62
CA HIS A 101 -43.77 -20.38 11.98
C HIS A 101 -43.76 -20.24 13.50
N ILE A 102 -43.37 -19.06 13.99
CA ILE A 102 -43.55 -18.68 15.39
C ILE A 102 -45.06 -18.80 15.66
N MET A 103 -45.44 -19.80 16.45
CA MET A 103 -46.76 -19.92 17.09
C MET A 103 -46.80 -19.06 18.34
#